data_AF-A0A8C5FB74-F1
#
_entry.id   AF-A0A8C5FB74-F1
#
_cell.length_a   1.000
_cell.length_b   1.000
_cell.length_c   1.000
_cell.angle_alpha   90.00
_cell.angle_beta   90.00
_cell.angle_gamma   90.00
#
_symmetry.space_group_name_H-M   'P 1'
#
loop_
_entity.id
_entity.type
_entity.pdbx_description
1 polymer ?
#
loop_
_entity_poly.entity_id
_entity_poly.type
_entity_poly.pdbx_seq_one_letter_code
_entity_poly.pdbx_strand_id
1 'polypeptide(L)'
;MEKNTETKPIIATNIDSSAMTEEQPVSTSSRHSEGGEPPAGRLKLFNKVMERSLNKYIDDASFQRFAKTFHPFYKRNPKVMEDIHKQFVSDLQRTIQEDITKLMEEGELKCKLDELDKLERAEKDNKEPAWRPSGVPEEDLCDFVMPYYLKYEAHLQKEIKKIQAENAALAKRVQSGRDAIASTELGIAAAVDKWKESVKESEKLLAFQLIPMMCDVIFFLRNVNWFICTDEVVSYAFFDVK
;
A
#
# COMPACT_ATOMS: atom_id res chain seq x y z
N MET A 1 27.81 -20.26 29.64
CA MET A 1 26.91 -21.22 28.96
C MET A 1 25.83 -20.41 28.26
N GLU A 2 26.18 -19.91 27.08
CA GLU A 2 25.24 -19.37 26.11
C GLU A 2 24.31 -20.50 25.63
N LYS A 3 23.03 -20.20 25.51
CA LYS A 3 22.17 -20.85 24.52
C LYS A 3 21.42 -19.78 23.77
N ASN A 4 22.02 -19.40 22.64
CA ASN A 4 21.37 -18.74 21.51
C ASN A 4 20.23 -19.63 21.01
N THR A 5 19.03 -19.07 20.86
CA THR A 5 18.07 -19.57 19.87
C THR A 5 17.78 -18.44 18.90
N GLU A 6 18.62 -18.48 17.87
CA GLU A 6 18.53 -17.79 16.60
C GLU A 6 17.29 -18.30 15.84
N THR A 7 16.42 -17.40 15.39
CA THR A 7 15.51 -17.70 14.28
C THR A 7 15.48 -16.47 13.40
N LYS A 8 16.30 -16.54 12.35
CA LYS A 8 16.44 -15.59 11.26
C LYS A 8 15.32 -15.78 10.21
N PRO A 9 15.16 -14.80 9.31
CA PRO A 9 13.89 -14.45 8.66
C PRO A 9 13.63 -15.25 7.38
N ILE A 10 12.37 -15.27 6.97
CA ILE A 10 11.95 -15.74 5.64
C ILE A 10 11.89 -14.50 4.72
N ILE A 11 12.74 -14.48 3.69
CA ILE A 11 12.83 -13.45 2.64
C ILE A 11 12.34 -14.05 1.31
N ALA A 12 11.56 -13.23 0.59
CA ALA A 12 11.26 -13.22 -0.85
C ALA A 12 10.48 -14.43 -1.41
N THR A 13 9.47 -14.26 -2.26
CA THR A 13 9.46 -13.49 -3.51
C THR A 13 8.02 -13.17 -3.95
N ASN A 14 7.75 -11.93 -4.39
CA ASN A 14 7.26 -11.62 -5.74
C ASN A 14 6.77 -10.18 -5.81
N ILE A 15 7.61 -9.37 -6.45
CA ILE A 15 7.24 -8.14 -7.13
C ILE A 15 6.54 -8.58 -8.40
N ASP A 16 5.27 -8.20 -8.56
CA ASP A 16 4.66 -8.16 -9.89
C ASP A 16 4.14 -6.74 -10.13
N SER A 17 4.72 -6.16 -11.16
CA SER A 17 4.44 -4.84 -11.71
C SER A 17 3.55 -5.05 -12.92
N SER A 18 2.26 -4.69 -12.88
CA SER A 18 1.56 -4.22 -14.09
C SER A 18 0.11 -3.80 -13.88
N ALA A 19 -0.32 -2.89 -14.76
CA ALA A 19 -1.69 -2.45 -15.08
C ALA A 19 -2.36 -1.58 -14.00
N MET A 20 -2.42 -0.23 -14.09
CA MET A 20 -2.81 0.62 -15.23
C MET A 20 -4.05 0.07 -15.94
N THR A 21 -5.23 0.50 -15.50
CA THR A 21 -6.41 0.54 -16.34
C THR A 21 -7.13 1.85 -16.05
N GLU A 22 -7.03 2.75 -17.03
CA GLU A 22 -7.75 4.02 -17.13
C GLU A 22 -9.25 3.80 -16.96
N GLU A 23 -9.84 4.63 -16.10
CA GLU A 23 -11.27 4.86 -16.08
C GLU A 23 -11.66 5.69 -17.31
N GLN A 24 -12.57 5.14 -18.13
CA GLN A 24 -13.28 5.90 -19.16
C GLN A 24 -14.20 6.93 -18.50
N PRO A 25 -14.19 8.21 -18.92
CA PRO A 25 -15.28 9.12 -18.59
C PRO A 25 -16.43 8.98 -19.58
N VAL A 26 -17.60 8.84 -18.97
CA VAL A 26 -18.95 8.85 -19.53
C VAL A 26 -19.18 10.06 -20.43
N SER A 27 -19.67 9.79 -21.64
CA SER A 27 -20.21 10.77 -22.57
C SER A 27 -21.49 11.39 -22.02
N THR A 28 -21.42 12.66 -21.58
CA THR A 28 -22.61 13.49 -21.36
C THR A 28 -22.52 14.73 -22.23
N SER A 29 -23.28 14.70 -23.32
CA SER A 29 -23.58 15.82 -24.18
C SER A 29 -24.30 16.91 -23.38
N SER A 30 -23.71 18.10 -23.28
CA SER A 30 -24.46 19.32 -23.01
C SER A 30 -23.87 20.49 -23.79
N ARG A 31 -24.68 21.00 -24.72
CA ARG A 31 -24.43 22.20 -25.51
C ARG A 31 -24.66 23.42 -24.63
N HIS A 32 -23.65 24.27 -24.50
CA HIS A 32 -23.87 25.69 -24.21
C HIS A 32 -23.01 26.53 -25.15
N SER A 33 -23.71 27.29 -25.99
CA SER A 33 -23.20 28.40 -26.79
C SER A 33 -23.02 29.66 -25.92
N GLU A 34 -22.34 30.64 -26.50
CA GLU A 34 -22.02 32.01 -26.05
C GLU A 34 -20.59 32.11 -25.48
N GLY A 35 -19.68 32.90 -26.04
CA GLY A 35 -19.89 34.17 -26.73
C GLY A 35 -18.86 35.15 -26.18
N GLY A 36 -17.59 34.89 -26.45
CA GLY A 36 -16.46 35.75 -26.11
C GLY A 36 -15.29 35.27 -26.95
N GLU A 37 -14.66 36.17 -27.70
CA GLU A 37 -13.44 35.86 -28.44
C GLU A 37 -12.49 35.03 -27.55
N PRO A 38 -11.88 33.94 -28.07
CA PRO A 38 -10.84 33.25 -27.35
C PRO A 38 -9.80 34.30 -26.95
N PRO A 39 -9.39 34.38 -25.67
CA PRO A 39 -8.28 35.25 -25.28
C PRO A 39 -7.15 34.96 -26.26
N ALA A 40 -6.71 35.99 -26.99
CA ALA A 40 -5.58 35.81 -27.90
C ALA A 40 -4.45 35.20 -27.06
N GLY A 41 -4.11 33.93 -27.33
CA GLY A 41 -3.26 33.13 -26.45
C GLY A 41 -2.02 33.89 -26.03
N ARG A 42 -1.51 33.66 -24.81
CA ARG A 42 -0.43 34.48 -24.22
C ARG A 42 0.76 34.69 -25.18
N LEU A 43 1.05 33.70 -26.02
CA LEU A 43 2.06 33.78 -27.09
C LEU A 43 1.78 34.89 -28.13
N LYS A 44 0.53 35.07 -28.57
CA LYS A 44 0.15 36.14 -29.50
C LYS A 44 0.36 37.51 -28.87
N LEU A 45 0.01 37.65 -27.58
CA LEU A 45 0.25 38.88 -26.83
C LEU A 45 1.75 39.16 -26.71
N PHE A 46 2.54 38.13 -26.37
CA PHE A 46 3.99 38.21 -26.31
C PHE A 46 4.58 38.70 -27.64
N ASN A 47 4.27 38.03 -28.75
CA ASN A 47 4.76 38.41 -30.09
C ASN A 47 4.40 39.86 -30.45
N LYS A 48 3.16 40.28 -30.15
CA LYS A 48 2.71 41.65 -30.38
C LYS A 48 3.48 42.68 -29.56
N VAL A 49 3.77 42.39 -28.29
CA VAL A 49 4.54 43.28 -27.41
C VAL A 49 5.99 43.36 -27.88
N MET A 50 6.59 42.23 -28.26
CA MET A 50 7.96 42.18 -28.76
C MET A 50 8.12 42.95 -30.07
N GLU A 51 7.23 42.74 -31.03
CA GLU A 51 7.24 43.45 -32.31
C GLU A 51 7.08 44.97 -32.12
N ARG A 52 6.13 45.39 -31.27
CA ARG A 52 5.93 46.81 -30.95
C ARG A 52 7.16 47.42 -30.29
N SER A 53 7.81 46.69 -29.38
CA SER A 53 9.00 47.16 -28.68
C SER A 53 10.18 47.32 -29.63
N LEU A 54 10.37 46.37 -30.54
CA LEU A 54 11.40 46.43 -31.58
C LEU A 54 11.17 47.61 -32.52
N ASN A 55 9.94 47.79 -33.01
CA ASN A 55 9.62 48.92 -33.89
C ASN A 55 9.91 50.26 -33.21
N LYS A 56 9.52 50.41 -31.93
CA LYS A 56 9.83 51.62 -31.16
C LYS A 56 11.33 51.87 -31.03
N TYR A 57 12.11 50.81 -30.81
CA TYR A 57 13.56 50.91 -30.72
C TYR A 57 14.20 51.32 -32.05
N ILE A 58 13.70 50.79 -33.17
CA ILE A 58 14.16 51.17 -34.51
C ILE A 58 13.77 52.62 -34.85
N ASP A 59 12.57 53.08 -34.45
CA ASP A 59 12.14 54.46 -34.64
C ASP A 59 13.08 55.45 -33.92
N ASP A 60 13.55 55.10 -32.72
CA ASP A 60 14.53 55.89 -31.98
C ASP A 60 15.89 55.94 -32.70
N ALA A 61 16.24 54.90 -33.47
CA ALA A 61 17.43 54.83 -34.33
C ALA A 61 17.24 55.50 -35.71
N SER A 62 16.34 56.49 -35.82
CA SER A 62 16.04 57.21 -37.07
C SER A 62 17.26 57.77 -37.80
N PHE A 63 17.16 57.83 -39.14
CA PHE A 63 18.21 58.37 -40.02
C PHE A 63 18.59 59.82 -39.67
N GLN A 64 17.63 60.64 -39.25
CA GLN A 64 17.89 62.03 -38.88
C GLN A 64 18.88 62.15 -37.71
N ARG A 65 18.73 61.30 -36.69
CA ARG A 65 19.66 61.27 -35.54
C ARG A 65 21.03 60.73 -35.96
N PHE A 66 21.05 59.72 -36.83
CA PHE A 66 22.27 59.14 -37.37
C PHE A 66 23.07 60.17 -38.19
N ALA A 67 22.42 60.84 -39.15
CA ALA A 67 23.04 61.85 -40.01
C ALA A 67 23.52 63.08 -39.22
N LYS A 68 22.78 63.52 -38.19
CA LYS A 68 23.20 64.61 -37.30
C LYS A 68 24.49 64.27 -36.54
N THR A 69 24.62 63.02 -36.09
CA THR A 69 25.79 62.55 -35.32
C THR A 69 27.03 62.40 -36.23
N PHE A 70 26.84 61.94 -37.46
CA PHE A 70 27.91 61.76 -38.45
C PHE A 70 27.91 62.84 -39.54
N HIS A 71 27.63 64.10 -39.15
CA HIS A 71 27.44 65.22 -40.08
C HIS A 71 28.58 65.47 -41.08
N PRO A 72 29.89 65.40 -40.70
CA PRO A 72 30.98 65.61 -41.65
C PRO A 72 30.98 64.58 -42.80
N PHE A 73 30.57 63.34 -42.52
CA PHE A 73 30.50 62.28 -43.52
C PHE A 73 29.24 62.41 -44.39
N TYR A 74 28.10 62.75 -43.78
CA TYR A 74 26.84 63.01 -44.48
C TYR A 74 27.00 64.08 -45.56
N LYS A 75 27.67 65.20 -45.23
CA LYS A 75 27.94 66.30 -46.19
C LYS A 75 28.74 65.85 -47.40
N ARG A 76 29.62 64.86 -47.25
CA ARG A 76 30.51 64.42 -48.32
C ARG A 76 29.83 63.43 -49.25
N ASN A 77 29.09 62.47 -48.70
CA ASN A 77 28.41 61.41 -49.48
C ASN A 77 27.06 61.04 -48.84
N PRO A 78 25.97 61.78 -49.12
CA PRO A 78 24.68 61.56 -48.48
C PRO A 78 24.05 60.20 -48.86
N LYS A 79 24.23 59.77 -50.11
CA LYS A 79 23.70 58.48 -50.60
C LYS A 79 24.33 57.28 -49.88
N VAL A 80 25.67 57.26 -49.79
CA VAL A 80 26.40 56.18 -49.11
C VAL A 80 26.02 56.12 -47.62
N MET A 81 25.83 57.27 -46.97
CA MET A 81 25.38 57.32 -45.58
C MET A 81 23.96 56.76 -45.40
N GLU A 82 23.04 57.04 -46.32
CA GLU A 82 21.69 56.49 -46.30
C GLU A 82 21.71 54.96 -46.49
N ASP A 83 22.53 54.45 -47.40
CA ASP A 83 22.68 53.01 -47.63
C ASP A 83 23.27 52.29 -46.39
N ILE A 84 24.28 52.87 -45.75
CA ILE A 84 24.87 52.35 -44.50
C ILE A 84 23.82 52.31 -43.38
N HIS A 85 23.01 53.37 -43.22
CA HIS A 85 21.98 53.39 -42.18
C HIS A 85 20.88 52.36 -42.42
N LYS A 86 20.44 52.19 -43.68
CA LYS A 86 19.48 51.14 -44.04
C LYS A 86 20.02 49.74 -43.74
N GLN A 87 21.28 49.47 -44.08
CA GLN A 87 21.94 48.20 -43.76
C GLN A 87 22.01 47.99 -42.25
N PHE A 88 22.47 49.00 -41.51
CA PHE A 88 22.56 48.94 -40.05
C PHE A 88 21.21 48.61 -39.39
N VAL A 89 20.14 49.32 -39.78
CA VAL A 89 18.79 49.09 -39.24
C VAL A 89 18.28 47.69 -39.60
N SER A 90 18.47 47.27 -40.86
CA SER A 90 18.05 45.94 -41.32
C SER A 90 18.78 44.82 -40.57
N ASP A 91 20.09 44.93 -40.40
CA ASP A 91 20.88 43.94 -39.68
C ASP A 91 20.54 43.92 -38.19
N LEU A 92 20.38 45.08 -37.57
CA LEU A 92 19.97 45.20 -36.17
C LEU A 92 18.60 44.54 -35.93
N GLN A 93 17.62 44.85 -36.77
CA GLN A 93 16.29 44.27 -36.67
C GLN A 93 16.32 42.76 -36.86
N ARG A 94 17.03 42.29 -37.90
CA ARG A 94 17.16 40.87 -38.21
C ARG A 94 17.83 40.11 -37.07
N THR A 95 18.98 40.58 -36.57
CA THR A 95 19.70 39.91 -35.48
C THR A 95 18.88 39.84 -34.20
N ILE A 96 18.18 40.92 -33.83
CA ILE A 96 17.31 40.90 -32.64
C ILE A 96 16.15 39.91 -32.83
N GLN A 97 15.54 39.85 -34.02
CA GLN A 97 14.45 38.90 -34.30
C GLN A 97 14.93 37.45 -34.29
N GLU A 98 16.10 37.18 -34.88
CA GLU A 98 16.75 35.87 -34.85
C GLU A 98 17.04 35.43 -33.40
N ASP A 99 17.60 36.31 -32.58
CA ASP A 99 17.90 36.04 -31.17
C ASP A 99 16.64 35.80 -30.34
N ILE A 100 15.58 36.61 -30.52
CA ILE A 100 14.29 36.38 -29.84
C ILE A 100 13.72 35.02 -30.24
N THR A 101 13.73 34.69 -31.53
CA THR A 101 13.20 33.41 -32.04
C THR A 101 13.98 32.24 -31.44
N LYS A 102 15.31 32.34 -31.42
CA LYS A 102 16.17 31.34 -30.82
C LYS A 102 15.89 31.16 -29.32
N LEU A 103 15.78 32.25 -28.56
CA LEU A 103 15.44 32.18 -27.13
C LEU A 103 14.04 31.57 -26.89
N MET A 104 13.09 31.84 -27.78
CA MET A 104 11.75 31.22 -27.70
C MET A 104 11.78 29.72 -27.94
N GLU A 105 12.60 29.26 -28.89
CA GLU A 105 12.81 27.85 -29.20
C GLU A 105 13.56 27.13 -28.07
N GLU A 106 14.69 27.68 -27.62
CA GLU A 106 15.49 27.15 -26.50
C GLU A 106 14.68 27.05 -25.20
N GLY A 107 13.85 28.06 -24.92
CA GLY A 107 13.01 28.11 -23.74
C GLY A 107 11.74 27.27 -23.84
N GLU A 108 11.45 26.69 -25.01
CA GLU A 108 10.17 26.06 -25.36
C GLU A 108 8.97 26.94 -24.98
N LEU A 109 9.11 28.26 -25.18
CA LEU A 109 8.22 29.26 -24.60
C LEU A 109 6.78 29.07 -25.08
N LYS A 110 6.61 28.69 -26.34
CA LYS A 110 5.29 28.37 -26.92
C LYS A 110 4.58 27.28 -26.13
N CYS A 111 5.24 26.15 -25.89
CA CYS A 111 4.66 25.02 -25.16
C CYS A 111 4.25 25.44 -23.74
N LYS A 112 5.13 26.14 -23.03
CA LYS A 112 4.87 26.61 -21.66
C LYS A 112 3.71 27.60 -21.57
N LEU A 113 3.62 28.56 -22.51
CA LEU A 113 2.50 29.51 -22.54
C LEU A 113 1.19 28.82 -22.91
N ASP A 114 1.21 27.86 -23.83
CA ASP A 114 0.03 27.07 -24.20
C ASP A 114 -0.43 26.17 -23.03
N GLU A 115 0.50 25.61 -22.24
CA GLU A 115 0.21 24.87 -21.01
C GLU A 115 -0.38 25.76 -19.92
N LEU A 116 0.17 26.96 -19.70
CA LEU A 116 -0.42 27.93 -18.77
C LEU A 116 -1.84 28.33 -19.18
N ASP A 117 -2.09 28.55 -20.49
CA ASP A 117 -3.43 28.82 -21.00
C ASP A 117 -4.38 27.62 -20.75
N LYS A 118 -3.89 26.37 -20.78
CA LYS A 118 -4.68 25.18 -20.44
C LYS A 118 -4.98 25.10 -18.94
N LEU A 119 -3.98 25.33 -18.09
CA LEU A 119 -4.14 25.28 -16.63
C LEU A 119 -5.11 26.36 -16.14
N GLU A 120 -5.01 27.59 -16.65
CA GLU A 120 -5.96 28.66 -16.31
C GLU A 120 -7.39 28.32 -16.75
N ARG A 121 -7.55 27.68 -17.92
CA ARG A 121 -8.86 27.24 -18.39
C ARG A 121 -9.45 26.12 -17.52
N ALA A 122 -8.62 25.20 -17.04
CA ALA A 122 -9.06 24.11 -16.17
C ALA A 122 -9.54 24.64 -14.80
N GLU A 123 -8.92 25.70 -14.30
CA GLU A 123 -9.18 26.25 -12.96
C GLU A 123 -10.06 27.50 -12.95
N LYS A 124 -10.67 27.87 -14.09
CA LYS A 124 -11.36 29.16 -14.27
C LYS A 124 -12.50 29.40 -13.28
N ASP A 125 -13.16 28.34 -12.83
CA ASP A 125 -14.32 28.41 -11.95
C ASP A 125 -13.97 28.33 -10.46
N ASN A 126 -12.71 27.99 -10.12
CA ASN A 126 -12.26 27.95 -8.74
C ASN A 126 -11.95 29.37 -8.23
N LYS A 127 -12.65 29.76 -7.17
CA LYS A 127 -12.49 31.07 -6.52
C LYS A 127 -11.55 31.03 -5.32
N GLU A 128 -11.12 29.85 -4.92
CA GLU A 128 -10.19 29.69 -3.81
C GLU A 128 -8.79 30.16 -4.22
N PRO A 129 -8.05 30.79 -3.29
CA PRO A 129 -6.68 31.14 -3.56
C PRO A 129 -5.87 29.87 -3.81
N ALA A 130 -5.23 29.80 -4.98
CA ALA A 130 -4.37 28.69 -5.32
C ALA A 130 -3.22 28.55 -4.30
N TRP A 131 -2.90 27.31 -3.93
CA TRP A 131 -1.81 27.00 -3.00
C TRP A 131 -0.49 27.64 -3.44
N ARG A 132 0.28 28.09 -2.45
CA ARG A 132 1.63 28.64 -2.61
C ARG A 132 2.51 28.01 -1.55
N PRO A 133 3.79 27.70 -1.85
CA PRO A 133 4.73 27.26 -0.84
C PRO A 133 4.74 28.22 0.34
N SER A 134 4.60 27.68 1.55
CA SER A 134 4.62 28.45 2.80
C SER A 134 5.98 29.11 3.04
N GLY A 135 7.03 28.55 2.45
CA GLY A 135 8.42 28.89 2.71
C GLY A 135 9.04 28.06 3.84
N VAL A 136 8.26 27.14 4.44
CA VAL A 136 8.71 26.15 5.41
C VAL A 136 8.73 24.78 4.71
N PRO A 137 9.92 24.27 4.33
CA PRO A 137 10.03 23.05 3.54
C PRO A 137 9.36 21.83 4.17
N GLU A 138 9.39 21.73 5.50
CA GLU A 138 8.80 20.61 6.23
C GLU A 138 7.27 20.57 6.08
N GLU A 139 6.61 21.74 6.12
CA GLU A 139 5.16 21.87 5.95
C GLU A 139 4.75 21.57 4.51
N ASP A 140 5.44 22.18 3.54
CA ASP A 140 5.18 21.97 2.11
C ASP A 140 5.37 20.49 1.70
N LEU A 141 6.37 19.82 2.30
CA LEU A 141 6.60 18.39 2.08
C LEU A 141 5.51 17.55 2.74
N CYS A 142 5.07 17.90 3.95
CA CYS A 142 3.99 17.18 4.62
C CYS A 142 2.71 17.20 3.78
N ASP A 143 2.31 18.35 3.25
CA ASP A 143 1.15 18.48 2.37
C ASP A 143 1.26 17.59 1.13
N PHE A 144 2.45 17.53 0.52
CA PHE A 144 2.68 16.68 -0.65
C PHE A 144 2.62 15.18 -0.34
N VAL A 145 3.18 14.73 0.79
CA VAL A 145 3.28 13.30 1.10
C VAL A 145 2.03 12.76 1.80
N MET A 146 1.27 13.61 2.50
CA MET A 146 0.07 13.22 3.27
C MET A 146 -0.93 12.34 2.48
N PRO A 147 -1.28 12.63 1.21
CA PRO A 147 -2.22 11.80 0.46
C PRO A 147 -1.76 10.36 0.28
N TYR A 148 -0.45 10.11 0.22
CA TYR A 148 0.11 8.75 0.10
C TYR A 148 -0.02 7.99 1.41
N TYR A 149 0.27 8.63 2.54
CA TYR A 149 0.12 8.02 3.86
C TYR A 149 -1.34 7.70 4.18
N LEU A 150 -2.27 8.60 3.83
CA LEU A 150 -3.71 8.35 4.02
C LEU A 150 -4.20 7.13 3.20
N LYS A 151 -3.72 6.96 1.96
CA LYS A 151 -4.02 5.77 1.16
C LYS A 151 -3.47 4.49 1.82
N TYR A 152 -2.24 4.55 2.33
CA TYR A 152 -1.62 3.41 2.99
C TYR A 152 -2.32 3.06 4.31
N GLU A 153 -2.70 4.05 5.11
CA GLU A 153 -3.46 3.87 6.34
C GLU A 153 -4.81 3.19 6.04
N ALA A 154 -5.57 3.69 5.06
CA ALA A 154 -6.84 3.10 4.67
C ALA A 154 -6.70 1.63 4.25
N HIS A 155 -5.63 1.29 3.53
CA HIS A 155 -5.32 -0.09 3.16
C HIS A 155 -5.03 -0.96 4.39
N LEU A 156 -4.16 -0.51 5.30
CA LEU A 156 -3.83 -1.24 6.51
C LEU A 156 -5.05 -1.46 7.41
N GLN A 157 -5.90 -0.44 7.56
CA GLN A 157 -7.13 -0.56 8.33
C GLN A 157 -8.06 -1.65 7.76
N LYS A 158 -8.12 -1.80 6.44
CA LYS A 158 -8.89 -2.86 5.78
C LYS A 158 -8.32 -4.25 6.09
N GLU A 159 -7.01 -4.41 6.01
CA GLU A 159 -6.34 -5.69 6.31
C GLU A 159 -6.48 -6.07 7.80
N ILE A 160 -6.37 -5.11 8.72
CA ILE A 160 -6.57 -5.34 10.15
C ILE A 160 -8.01 -5.84 10.40
N LYS A 161 -9.02 -5.20 9.81
CA LYS A 161 -10.42 -5.63 9.95
C LYS A 161 -10.64 -7.05 9.43
N LYS A 162 -10.01 -7.40 8.31
CA LYS A 162 -10.05 -8.75 7.75
C LYS A 162 -9.47 -9.78 8.73
N ILE A 163 -8.27 -9.54 9.23
CA ILE A 163 -7.61 -10.44 10.20
C ILE A 163 -8.44 -10.58 11.49
N GLN A 164 -9.00 -9.48 11.99
CA GLN A 164 -9.87 -9.51 13.17
C GLN A 164 -11.12 -10.37 12.97
N ALA A 165 -11.76 -10.27 11.79
CA ALA A 165 -12.93 -11.07 11.46
C ALA A 165 -12.58 -12.57 11.36
N GLU A 166 -11.47 -12.90 10.70
CA GLU A 166 -10.97 -14.28 10.58
C GLU A 166 -10.63 -14.86 11.95
N ASN A 167 -9.92 -14.10 12.79
CA ASN A 167 -9.57 -14.53 14.15
C ASN A 167 -10.81 -14.73 15.02
N ALA A 168 -11.83 -13.87 14.91
CA ALA A 168 -13.09 -14.05 15.63
C ALA A 168 -13.82 -15.34 15.20
N ALA A 169 -13.85 -15.63 13.89
CA ALA A 169 -14.43 -16.86 13.36
C ALA A 169 -13.66 -18.11 13.83
N LEU A 170 -12.33 -18.06 13.81
CA LEU A 170 -11.46 -19.13 14.31
C LEU A 170 -11.64 -19.35 15.81
N ALA A 171 -11.66 -18.29 16.61
CA ALA A 171 -11.89 -18.38 18.06
C ALA A 171 -13.23 -19.05 18.38
N LYS A 172 -14.30 -18.69 17.66
CA LYS A 172 -15.61 -19.34 17.79
C LYS A 172 -15.55 -20.82 17.45
N ARG A 173 -14.84 -21.19 16.38
CA ARG A 173 -14.68 -22.60 15.98
C ARG A 173 -13.90 -23.40 17.03
N VAL A 174 -12.82 -22.83 17.56
CA VAL A 174 -12.04 -23.45 18.64
C VAL A 174 -12.91 -23.66 19.88
N GLN A 175 -13.70 -22.67 20.29
CA GLN A 175 -14.58 -22.82 21.44
C GLN A 175 -15.60 -23.94 21.23
N SER A 176 -16.28 -23.95 20.08
CA SER A 176 -17.24 -25.03 19.76
C SER A 176 -16.58 -26.42 19.73
N GLY A 177 -15.32 -26.51 19.29
CA GLY A 177 -14.54 -27.74 19.32
C GLY A 177 -14.22 -28.18 20.75
N ARG A 178 -13.83 -27.24 21.63
CA ARG A 178 -13.59 -27.52 23.06
C ARG A 178 -14.85 -28.02 23.76
N ASP A 179 -15.98 -27.38 23.50
CA ASP A 179 -17.27 -27.78 24.08
C ASP A 179 -17.67 -29.20 23.65
N ALA A 180 -17.45 -29.55 22.38
CA ALA A 180 -17.69 -30.89 21.87
C ALA A 180 -16.77 -31.93 22.52
N ILE A 181 -15.47 -31.63 22.65
CA ILE A 181 -14.50 -32.50 23.33
C ILE A 181 -14.93 -32.73 24.79
N ALA A 182 -15.23 -31.67 25.54
CA ALA A 182 -15.67 -31.76 26.93
C ALA A 182 -16.94 -32.63 27.08
N SER A 183 -17.91 -32.49 26.16
CA SER A 183 -19.10 -33.34 26.15
C SER A 183 -18.77 -34.81 25.89
N THR A 184 -17.84 -35.10 24.98
CA THR A 184 -17.43 -36.49 24.71
C THR A 184 -16.64 -37.09 25.86
N GLU A 185 -15.76 -36.32 26.51
CA GLU A 185 -15.01 -36.75 27.69
C GLU A 185 -15.96 -37.10 28.85
N LEU A 186 -16.99 -36.29 29.08
CA LEU A 186 -18.03 -36.59 30.07
C LEU A 186 -18.76 -37.90 29.75
N GLY A 187 -19.12 -38.12 28.48
CA GLY A 187 -19.77 -39.34 28.03
C GLY A 187 -18.90 -40.59 28.22
N ILE A 188 -17.60 -40.47 27.93
CA ILE A 188 -16.62 -41.54 28.16
C ILE A 188 -16.50 -41.84 29.65
N ALA A 189 -16.38 -40.81 30.50
CA ALA A 189 -16.29 -40.99 31.95
C ALA A 189 -17.53 -41.71 32.51
N ALA A 190 -18.73 -41.29 32.12
CA ALA A 190 -19.98 -41.93 32.52
C ALA A 190 -20.08 -43.40 32.05
N ALA A 191 -19.64 -43.68 30.82
CA ALA A 191 -19.57 -45.05 30.32
C ALA A 191 -18.60 -45.88 31.16
N VAL A 192 -17.39 -45.38 31.40
CA VAL A 192 -16.36 -46.03 32.22
C VAL A 192 -16.89 -46.35 33.62
N ASP A 193 -17.59 -45.42 34.26
CA ASP A 193 -18.14 -45.66 35.60
C ASP A 193 -19.26 -46.72 35.59
N LYS A 194 -20.13 -46.71 34.58
CA LYS A 194 -21.13 -47.79 34.38
C LYS A 194 -20.47 -49.16 34.16
N TRP A 195 -19.38 -49.21 33.38
CA TRP A 195 -18.62 -50.46 33.19
C TRP A 195 -18.01 -50.95 34.51
N LYS A 196 -17.43 -50.06 35.32
CA LYS A 196 -16.90 -50.40 36.65
C LYS A 196 -17.99 -50.93 37.58
N GLU A 197 -19.18 -50.35 37.57
CA GLU A 197 -20.31 -50.83 38.37
C GLU A 197 -20.75 -52.24 37.95
N SER A 198 -20.84 -52.51 36.64
CA SER A 198 -21.16 -53.84 36.11
C SER A 198 -20.13 -54.89 36.52
N VAL A 199 -18.83 -54.56 36.47
CA VAL A 199 -17.75 -55.44 36.92
C VAL A 199 -17.83 -55.72 38.42
N LYS A 200 -18.09 -54.70 39.25
CA LYS A 200 -18.28 -54.90 40.70
C LYS A 200 -19.47 -55.84 40.98
N GLU A 201 -20.54 -55.73 40.20
CA GLU A 201 -21.71 -56.59 40.38
C GLU A 201 -21.41 -58.03 39.97
N SER A 202 -20.72 -58.25 38.85
CA SER A 202 -20.30 -59.59 38.45
C SER A 202 -19.30 -60.21 39.44
N GLU A 203 -18.37 -59.43 39.99
CA GLU A 203 -17.47 -59.87 41.06
C GLU A 203 -18.24 -60.32 42.31
N LYS A 204 -19.27 -59.58 42.75
CA LYS A 204 -20.13 -60.00 43.87
C LYS A 204 -20.88 -61.29 43.56
N LEU A 205 -21.41 -61.45 42.35
CA LEU A 205 -22.12 -62.67 41.94
C LEU A 205 -21.17 -63.88 41.93
N LEU A 206 -19.96 -63.71 41.41
CA LEU A 206 -18.92 -64.74 41.45
C LEU A 206 -18.50 -65.06 42.89
N ALA A 207 -18.35 -64.05 43.75
CA ALA A 207 -18.09 -64.25 45.17
C ALA A 207 -19.23 -65.03 45.85
N PHE A 208 -20.49 -64.72 45.53
CA PHE A 208 -21.65 -65.42 46.09
C PHE A 208 -21.79 -66.87 45.59
N GLN A 209 -21.41 -67.17 44.35
CA GLN A 209 -21.54 -68.52 43.79
C GLN A 209 -20.30 -69.42 43.94
N LEU A 210 -19.10 -68.89 43.71
CA LEU A 210 -17.88 -69.69 43.74
C LEU A 210 -17.28 -69.84 45.14
N ILE A 211 -17.45 -68.88 46.05
CA ILE A 211 -16.89 -69.00 47.41
C ILE A 211 -17.55 -70.15 48.18
N PRO A 212 -18.88 -70.35 48.17
CA PRO A 212 -19.50 -71.52 48.79
C PRO A 212 -19.06 -72.82 48.13
N MET A 213 -19.06 -72.88 46.78
CA MET A 213 -18.62 -74.06 46.02
C MET A 213 -17.15 -74.42 46.30
N MET A 214 -16.24 -73.45 46.38
CA MET A 214 -14.83 -73.69 46.71
C MET A 214 -14.64 -74.01 48.18
N CYS A 215 -15.40 -73.42 49.10
CA CYS A 215 -15.41 -73.83 50.50
C CYS A 215 -15.91 -75.27 50.66
N ASP A 216 -16.94 -75.69 49.91
CA ASP A 216 -17.45 -77.06 49.90
C ASP A 216 -16.43 -78.03 49.31
N VAL A 217 -15.75 -77.69 48.22
CA VAL A 217 -14.67 -78.53 47.63
C VAL A 217 -13.45 -78.61 48.56
N ILE A 218 -13.04 -77.52 49.20
CA ILE A 218 -11.97 -77.52 50.21
C ILE A 218 -12.38 -78.34 51.43
N PHE A 219 -13.63 -78.23 51.89
CA PHE A 219 -14.16 -79.03 53.00
C PHE A 219 -14.25 -80.52 52.62
N PHE A 220 -14.62 -80.84 51.38
CA PHE A 220 -14.65 -82.20 50.84
C PHE A 220 -13.24 -82.77 50.70
N LEU A 221 -12.27 -82.03 50.15
CA LEU A 221 -10.86 -82.43 50.07
C LEU A 221 -10.22 -82.58 51.46
N ARG A 222 -10.65 -81.78 52.45
CA ARG A 222 -10.21 -81.91 53.85
C ARG A 222 -10.88 -83.08 54.58
N ASN A 223 -12.08 -83.49 54.17
CA ASN A 223 -12.77 -84.70 54.67
C ASN A 223 -12.32 -85.99 53.96
N VAL A 224 -11.75 -85.91 52.75
CA VAL A 224 -11.33 -87.08 51.95
C VAL A 224 -9.86 -87.45 52.16
N ASN A 225 -9.14 -86.82 53.10
CA ASN A 225 -7.79 -87.27 53.48
C ASN A 225 -7.66 -87.68 54.96
N TRP A 226 -8.16 -88.88 55.24
CA TRP A 226 -7.55 -89.94 56.06
C TRP A 226 -7.83 -91.21 55.24
N PHE A 227 -6.90 -92.00 54.71
CA PHE A 227 -5.68 -92.51 55.34
C PHE A 227 -4.81 -93.20 54.27
N ILE A 228 -3.59 -92.70 54.00
CA ILE A 228 -2.41 -93.56 53.83
C ILE A 228 -1.29 -92.93 54.66
N CYS A 229 -0.97 -93.58 55.78
CA CYS A 229 0.30 -93.44 56.49
C CYS A 229 1.46 -93.90 55.59
N THR A 230 2.57 -93.17 55.57
CA THR A 230 3.79 -93.47 56.34
C THR A 230 4.90 -92.46 56.02
N ASP A 231 5.47 -91.92 57.09
CA ASP A 231 6.88 -91.55 57.33
C ASP A 231 7.66 -90.56 56.45
N GLU A 232 8.46 -89.80 57.21
CA GLU A 232 9.65 -89.03 56.89
C GLU A 232 9.52 -87.62 56.26
N VAL A 233 9.81 -86.65 57.14
CA VAL A 233 10.78 -85.55 56.97
C VAL A 233 10.79 -84.82 55.62
N VAL A 234 10.48 -83.52 55.63
CA VAL A 234 11.42 -82.42 55.29
C VAL A 234 10.65 -81.08 55.25
N SER A 235 11.11 -80.19 56.14
CA SER A 235 11.30 -78.73 56.06
C SER A 235 10.91 -77.91 54.81
N TYR A 236 10.79 -76.60 55.06
CA TYR A 236 10.64 -75.40 54.19
C TYR A 236 9.20 -74.87 54.07
N ALA A 237 8.76 -73.86 54.84
CA ALA A 237 9.16 -72.44 54.94
C ALA A 237 8.59 -71.52 53.85
N PHE A 238 7.90 -70.45 54.31
CA PHE A 238 7.81 -69.10 53.74
C PHE A 238 7.07 -68.87 52.40
N PHE A 239 5.95 -68.14 52.42
CA PHE A 239 5.96 -66.70 52.07
C PHE A 239 4.62 -66.01 52.38
N ASP A 240 4.78 -64.89 53.07
CA ASP A 240 3.88 -63.76 53.31
C ASP A 240 3.62 -62.97 52.00
N VAL A 241 2.37 -62.63 51.66
CA VAL A 241 2.04 -61.42 50.86
C VAL A 241 0.62 -60.94 51.21
N LYS A 242 0.58 -59.84 51.99
CA LYS A 242 -0.38 -58.71 52.00
C LYS A 242 -1.89 -58.97 51.96
#